data_AF-A0A9D2IG85-F1
#
_entry.id   AF-A0A9D2IG85-F1
#
_cell.length_a   1.000
_cell.length_b   1.000
_cell.length_c   1.000
_cell.angle_alpha   90.00
_cell.angle_beta   90.00
_cell.angle_gamma   90.00
#
_symmetry.space_group_name_H-M   'P 1'
#
loop_
_entity.id
_entity.type
_entity.pdbx_description
1 polymer ?
#
loop_
_entity_poly.entity_id
_entity_poly.type
_entity_poly.pdbx_seq_one_letter_code
_entity_poly.pdbx_strand_id
1 'polypeptide(L)' 'DFESGGLFQKVKSLVPILVPLFVSSFRRAEDLALAMEARCYHGGEGRTKMYPLHYRSADYVAYLVAWIYLCVMIVLRIFL' A
#
# COMPACT_ATOMS: atom_id res chain seq x y z
N ASP A 1 -26.78 -2.72 -15.33
CA ASP A 1 -26.45 -2.07 -16.62
C ASP A 1 -25.31 -1.05 -16.53
N PHE A 2 -24.15 -1.42 -15.99
CA PHE A 2 -22.94 -0.56 -16.01
C PHE A 2 -21.94 -0.97 -17.11
N GLU A 3 -22.22 -2.06 -17.84
CA GLU A 3 -21.28 -2.65 -18.81
C GLU A 3 -21.74 -2.56 -20.27
N SER A 4 -23.00 -2.23 -20.53
CA SER A 4 -23.59 -2.17 -21.87
C SER A 4 -23.57 -0.74 -22.42
N GLY A 5 -22.65 -0.48 -23.36
CA GLY A 5 -22.48 0.81 -24.05
C GLY A 5 -21.02 1.14 -24.40
N GLY A 6 -20.81 2.10 -25.30
CA GLY A 6 -19.47 2.59 -25.67
C GLY A 6 -18.69 3.22 -24.50
N LEU A 7 -17.39 3.47 -24.69
CA LEU A 7 -16.47 3.94 -23.64
C LEU A 7 -17.02 5.15 -22.84
N PHE A 8 -17.63 6.11 -23.53
CA PHE A 8 -18.19 7.32 -22.91
C PHE A 8 -19.39 7.04 -22.00
N GLN A 9 -20.24 6.07 -22.36
CA GLN A 9 -21.41 5.69 -21.58
C GLN A 9 -21.02 4.94 -20.30
N LYS A 10 -19.97 4.11 -20.37
CA LYS A 10 -19.38 3.45 -19.21
C LYS A 10 -18.84 4.46 -18.19
N VAL A 11 -18.06 5.45 -18.63
CA VAL A 11 -17.53 6.50 -17.73
C VAL A 11 -18.66 7.26 -17.05
N LYS A 12 -19.70 7.66 -17.80
CA LYS A 12 -20.86 8.38 -17.24
C LYS A 12 -21.63 7.52 -16.22
N SER A 13 -21.72 6.22 -16.45
CA SER A 13 -22.39 5.28 -15.54
C SER A 13 -21.64 5.10 -14.20
N LEU A 14 -20.34 5.37 -14.15
CA LEU A 14 -19.55 5.27 -12.90
C LEU A 14 -19.69 6.51 -12.00
N VAL A 15 -20.03 7.68 -12.56
CA VAL A 15 -20.13 8.94 -11.81
C VAL A 15 -21.08 8.86 -10.60
N PRO A 16 -22.29 8.27 -10.70
CA PRO A 16 -23.21 8.16 -9.56
C PRO A 16 -22.69 7.27 -8.42
N ILE A 17 -21.73 6.38 -8.70
CA ILE A 17 -21.08 5.54 -7.68
C ILE A 17 -19.87 6.27 -7.09
N LEU A 18 -19.10 6.91 -7.96
CA LEU A 18 -17.85 7.57 -7.60
C LEU A 18 -18.07 8.74 -6.64
N VAL A 19 -19.06 9.60 -6.91
CA VAL A 19 -19.38 10.78 -6.09
C VAL A 19 -19.72 10.41 -4.63
N PRO A 20 -20.68 9.50 -4.34
CA PRO A 20 -20.98 9.12 -2.97
C PRO A 20 -19.82 8.37 -2.30
N LEU A 21 -19.03 7.59 -3.04
CA LEU A 21 -17.84 6.93 -2.49
C LEU A 21 -16.82 7.96 -1.99
N PHE A 22 -16.56 9.01 -2.77
CA PHE A 22 -15.66 10.08 -2.36
C PHE A 22 -16.18 10.81 -1.13
N VAL A 23 -17.45 11.24 -1.16
CA VAL A 23 -18.08 11.92 0.00
C VAL A 23 -18.04 11.04 1.25
N SER A 24 -18.29 9.74 1.12
CA SER A 24 -18.19 8.80 2.24
C SER A 24 -16.76 8.62 2.74
N SER A 25 -15.77 8.58 1.83
CA SER A 25 -14.36 8.42 2.20
C SER A 25 -13.81 9.64 2.95
N PHE A 26 -14.20 10.86 2.54
CA PHE A 26 -13.79 12.09 3.21
C PHE A 26 -14.41 12.22 4.60
N ARG A 27 -15.70 11.94 4.77
CA ARG A 27 -16.32 11.91 6.11
C ARG A 27 -15.59 10.95 7.04
N ARG A 28 -15.28 9.74 6.56
CA ARG A 28 -14.52 8.75 7.34
C ARG A 28 -13.12 9.26 7.70
N ALA A 29 -12.45 9.99 6.80
CA ALA A 29 -11.16 10.57 7.08
C ALA A 29 -11.24 11.67 8.15
N GLU A 30 -12.26 12.52 8.11
CA GLU A 30 -12.53 13.56 9.12
C GLU A 30 -12.84 12.95 10.49
N ASP A 31 -13.74 11.95 10.54
CA ASP A 31 -14.07 11.23 11.77
C ASP A 31 -12.82 10.56 12.37
N LEU A 32 -11.97 9.98 11.52
CA LEU A 32 -10.71 9.36 11.94
C LEU A 32 -9.74 10.40 12.47
N ALA A 33 -9.58 11.54 11.79
CA ALA A 33 -8.70 12.63 12.23
C ALA A 33 -9.13 13.18 13.59
N LEU A 34 -10.42 13.46 13.77
CA LEU A 34 -10.98 13.89 15.04
C LEU A 34 -10.75 12.86 16.15
N ALA A 35 -10.94 11.57 15.85
CA ALA A 35 -10.67 10.49 16.81
C ALA A 35 -9.17 10.36 17.15
N MET A 36 -8.29 10.65 16.19
CA MET A 36 -6.83 10.67 16.39
C MET A 36 -6.44 11.83 17.31
N GLU A 37 -6.95 13.03 17.06
CA GLU A 37 -6.72 14.22 17.90
C GLU A 37 -7.27 14.05 19.32
N ALA A 38 -8.48 13.48 19.47
CA ALA A 38 -9.08 13.18 20.77
C ALA A 38 -8.25 12.17 21.59
N ARG A 39 -7.48 11.30 20.91
CA ARG A 39 -6.51 10.38 21.54
C ARG A 39 -5.12 10.98 21.67
N CYS A 40 -5.00 12.31 21.54
CA CYS A 40 -3.76 13.07 21.56
C CYS A 40 -2.71 12.54 20.58
N TYR A 41 -3.13 11.98 19.44
CA TYR A 41 -2.22 11.49 18.42
C TYR A 41 -1.69 12.66 17.59
N HIS A 42 -0.47 13.11 17.89
CA HIS A 42 0.16 14.25 17.21
C HIS A 42 1.24 13.84 16.19
N GLY A 43 1.38 12.54 15.90
CA GLY A 43 2.54 12.03 15.14
C GLY A 43 3.87 12.32 15.85
N GLY A 44 4.99 11.86 15.31
CA GLY A 44 6.32 12.26 15.80
C GLY A 44 7.21 11.14 16.37
N GLU A 45 8.43 11.54 16.70
CA GLU A 45 9.50 10.68 17.24
C GLU A 45 9.18 10.19 18.66
N GLY A 46 9.79 9.08 19.07
CA GLY A 46 9.64 8.52 20.42
C GLY A 46 8.42 7.61 20.62
N ARG A 47 7.67 7.26 19.57
CA ARG A 47 6.57 6.29 19.68
C ARG A 47 7.07 4.84 19.66
N THR A 48 6.42 3.99 20.44
CA THR A 48 6.58 2.54 20.37
C THR A 48 5.69 1.94 19.27
N LYS A 49 6.15 0.87 18.61
CA LYS A 49 5.37 0.14 17.61
C LYS A 49 4.58 -0.99 18.28
N MET A 50 3.26 -1.01 18.10
CA MET A 50 2.41 -2.09 18.63
C MET A 50 2.68 -3.43 17.93
N TYR A 51 2.98 -3.38 16.63
CA TYR A 51 3.35 -4.54 15.81
C TYR A 51 4.77 -4.33 15.25
N PRO A 52 5.81 -4.67 16.02
CA PRO A 52 7.17 -4.64 15.50
C PRO A 52 7.36 -5.72 14.42
N LEU A 53 8.24 -5.43 13.45
CA LEU A 53 8.57 -6.38 12.40
C LEU A 53 9.52 -7.44 12.98
N HIS A 54 9.12 -8.72 12.89
CA HIS A 54 9.93 -9.85 13.32
C HIS A 54 10.49 -10.59 12.11
N TYR A 55 11.80 -10.73 12.04
CA TYR A 55 12.44 -11.54 11.02
C TYR A 55 12.08 -13.01 11.20
N ARG A 56 11.72 -13.65 10.09
CA ARG A 56 11.45 -15.08 10.01
C ARG A 56 12.56 -15.75 9.21
N SER A 57 12.69 -17.07 9.38
CA SER A 57 13.62 -17.90 8.58
C SER A 57 13.52 -17.65 7.07
N ALA A 58 12.32 -17.38 6.56
CA ALA A 58 12.09 -17.05 5.15
C ALA A 58 12.83 -15.79 4.68
N ASP A 59 12.99 -14.78 5.54
CA ASP A 59 13.71 -13.54 5.20
C ASP A 59 15.20 -13.82 5.01
N TYR A 60 15.78 -14.67 5.87
CA TYR A 60 17.17 -15.11 5.73
C TYR A 60 17.41 -15.92 4.45
N VAL A 61 16.46 -16.80 4.09
CA VAL A 61 16.52 -17.55 2.83
C VAL A 61 16.42 -16.59 1.63
N ALA A 62 15.51 -15.61 1.68
CA ALA A 62 15.38 -14.60 0.62
C ALA A 62 16.69 -13.81 0.43
N TYR A 63 17.34 -13.40 1.52
CA TYR A 63 18.64 -12.73 1.46
C TYR A 63 19.73 -13.62 0.84
N LEU A 64 19.77 -14.90 1.20
CA LEU A 64 20.75 -15.84 0.65
C LEU A 64 20.55 -16.06 -0.84
N VAL A 65 19.31 -16.23 -1.30
CA VAL A 65 18.99 -16.36 -2.72
C VAL A 65 19.37 -15.09 -3.49
N ALA A 66 19.05 -13.91 -2.96
CA ALA A 66 19.41 -12.64 -3.58
C ALA A 66 20.94 -12.47 -3.70
N TRP A 67 21.68 -12.86 -2.67
CA TRP A 67 23.14 -12.84 -2.68
C TRP A 67 23.74 -13.80 -3.70
N ILE A 68 23.25 -15.04 -3.76
CA ILE A 68 23.71 -16.02 -4.75
C ILE A 68 23.43 -15.52 -6.17
N TYR A 69 22.23 -15.01 -6.42
CA TYR A 69 21.86 -14.44 -7.72
C TYR A 69 22.81 -13.31 -8.13
N LEU A 70 23.10 -12.39 -7.22
CA LEU A 70 24.03 -11.30 -7.46
C LEU A 70 25.45 -11.81 -7.78
N CYS A 71 25.97 -12.76 -7.00
CA CYS A 71 27.28 -13.36 -7.23
C CYS A 71 27.36 -14.05 -8.60
N VAL A 72 26.36 -14.85 -8.95
CA VAL A 72 26.28 -15.50 -10.27
C VAL A 72 26.30 -14.47 -11.38
N MET A 73 25.52 -13.40 -11.26
CA MET A 73 25.47 -12.34 -12.26
C MET A 73 26.81 -11.61 -12.45
N ILE A 74 27.53 -11.35 -11.35
CA ILE A 74 28.86 -10.73 -11.40
C ILE A 74 29.87 -11.68 -12.05
N VAL A 75 29.86 -12.96 -11.67
CA VAL A 75 30.75 -13.98 -12.24
C VAL A 75 30.50 -14.10 -13.75
N LEU A 76 29.23 -14.22 -14.17
CA LEU A 76 28.88 -14.27 -15.59
C LEU A 76 29.39 -13.04 -16.34
N ARG A 77 29.25 -11.83 -15.78
CA ARG A 77 29.74 -10.59 -16.40
C ARG A 77 31.27 -10.51 -16.50
N ILE A 78 32.00 -11.15 -15.58
CA ILE A 78 33.47 -11.11 -15.57
C ILE A 78 34.05 -12.16 -16.54
N PHE A 79 33.43 -13.33 -16.62
CA PHE A 79 33.94 -14.46 -17.40
C PHE A 79 33.39 -14.54 -18.83
N LEU A 80 32.27 -13.86 -19.14
CA LEU A 80 31.60 -13.82 -20.43
C LEU A 80 31.54 -12.40 -20.97
#